data_AF-A0A6N8V7K3-F1
#
_entry.id   AF-A0A6N8V7K3-F1
#
_cell.length_a   1.000
_cell.length_b   1.000
_cell.length_c   1.000
_cell.angle_alpha   90.00
_cell.angle_beta   90.00
_cell.angle_gamma   90.00
#
_symmetry.space_group_name_H-M   'P 1'
#
loop_
_entity.id
_entity.type
_entity.pdbx_description
1 polymer ?
#
loop_
_entity_poly.entity_id
_entity_poly.type
_entity_poly.pdbx_seq_one_letter_code
_entity_poly.pdbx_strand_id
1 'polypeptide(L)' 'MFDLEAAFRDWRTHMEHGTGLSPREVDELEDHLRSHVDLELELDKALTPARAFALARYAIGEPKTLSSEFAKAGK' A
#
# COMPACT_ATOMS: atom_id res chain seq x y z
N MET A 1 15.95 13.57 -0.14
CA MET A 1 15.01 13.18 0.93
C MET A 1 13.92 12.36 0.27
N PHE A 2 13.52 11.23 0.85
CA PHE A 2 12.43 10.42 0.31
C PHE A 2 11.10 11.14 0.55
N ASP A 3 10.26 11.24 -0.48
CA ASP A 3 8.93 11.85 -0.41
C ASP A 3 7.87 10.74 -0.32
N LEU A 4 7.30 10.58 0.88
CA LEU A 4 6.26 9.58 1.14
C LEU A 4 5.00 9.84 0.33
N GLU A 5 4.59 11.10 0.19
CA GLU A 5 3.36 11.43 -0.54
C GLU A 5 3.52 11.17 -2.04
N ALA A 6 4.70 11.41 -2.60
CA ALA A 6 5.00 10.99 -3.97
C ALA A 6 4.94 9.46 -4.10
N ALA A 7 5.53 8.73 -3.15
CA ALA A 7 5.53 7.27 -3.19
C ALA A 7 4.11 6.67 -3.06
N PHE A 8 3.24 7.23 -2.22
CA PHE A 8 1.83 6.82 -2.12
C PHE A 8 1.09 7.07 -3.43
N ARG A 9 1.24 8.25 -4.05
CA ARG A 9 0.62 8.56 -5.34
C ARG A 9 1.08 7.60 -6.44
N ASP A 10 2.38 7.35 -6.54
CA ASP A 10 2.94 6.44 -7.54
C ASP A 10 2.41 5.01 -7.36
N TRP A 11 2.34 4.54 -6.11
CA TRP A 11 1.76 3.23 -5.79
C TRP A 11 0.27 3.17 -6.13
N ARG A 12 -0.49 4.22 -5.82
CA ARG A 12 -1.92 4.30 -6.13
C ARG A 12 -2.18 4.24 -7.63
N THR A 13 -1.47 5.04 -8.42
CA THR A 13 -1.54 5.03 -9.88
C THR A 13 -1.23 3.63 -10.44
N HIS A 14 -0.22 2.95 -9.87
CA HIS A 14 0.07 1.56 -10.26
C HIS A 14 -1.08 0.60 -9.95
N MET A 15 -1.75 0.74 -8.80
CA MET A 15 -2.89 -0.10 -8.43
C MET A 15 -4.09 0.13 -9.35
N GLU A 16 -4.43 1.39 -9.61
CA GLU A 16 -5.57 1.77 -10.48
C GLU A 16 -5.41 1.24 -11.91
N HIS A 17 -4.17 1.24 -12.44
CA HIS A 17 -3.91 0.79 -13.82
C HIS A 17 -3.54 -0.70 -13.94
N GLY A 18 -3.09 -1.35 -12.86
CA GLY A 18 -2.43 -2.66 -12.92
C GLY A 18 -3.22 -3.84 -12.39
N THR A 19 -4.31 -3.63 -11.64
CA THR A 19 -4.93 -4.66 -10.79
C THR A 19 -6.38 -5.02 -11.15
N GLY A 20 -7.07 -4.16 -11.90
CA GLY A 20 -8.52 -4.26 -12.12
C GLY A 20 -9.37 -4.01 -10.86
N LEU A 21 -8.77 -3.54 -9.76
CA LEU A 21 -9.49 -3.15 -8.55
C LEU A 21 -10.38 -1.93 -8.83
N SER A 22 -11.50 -1.87 -8.13
CA SER A 22 -12.36 -0.69 -8.10
C SER A 22 -11.67 0.46 -7.36
N PRO A 23 -12.06 1.73 -7.64
CA PRO A 23 -11.49 2.88 -6.94
C PRO A 23 -11.60 2.78 -5.41
N ARG A 24 -12.71 2.22 -4.91
CA ARG A 24 -12.94 2.01 -3.48
C ARG A 24 -11.96 1.01 -2.86
N GLU A 25 -11.67 -0.10 -3.54
CA GLU A 25 -10.71 -1.09 -3.05
C GLU A 25 -9.28 -0.51 -3.04
N VAL A 26 -8.96 0.35 -4.01
CA VAL A 26 -7.68 1.09 -4.00
C VAL A 26 -7.61 2.07 -2.83
N ASP A 27 -8.69 2.79 -2.52
CA ASP A 27 -8.75 3.66 -1.33
C ASP A 27 -8.50 2.88 -0.04
N GLU A 28 -9.21 1.76 0.16
CA GLU A 28 -9.06 0.91 1.35
C GLU A 28 -7.62 0.37 1.49
N LEU A 29 -6.99 -0.01 0.37
CA LEU A 29 -5.59 -0.45 0.38
C LEU A 29 -4.60 0.70 0.63
N GLU A 30 -4.86 1.91 0.15
CA GLU A 30 -4.02 3.08 0.43
C GLU A 30 -4.07 3.43 1.92
N ASP A 31 -5.26 3.43 2.52
CA ASP A 31 -5.46 3.67 3.95
C ASP A 31 -4.69 2.64 4.79
N HIS A 32 -4.74 1.36 4.39
CA HIS A 32 -3.95 0.30 5.01
C HIS A 32 -2.44 0.52 4.84
N LEU A 33 -1.99 0.96 3.66
CA LEU A 33 -0.58 1.20 3.37
C LEU A 33 -0.03 2.31 4.27
N ARG A 34 -0.75 3.43 4.33
CA ARG A 34 -0.41 4.59 5.16
C ARG A 34 -0.36 4.22 6.63
N SER A 35 -1.40 3.54 7.13
CA SER A 35 -1.46 3.08 8.52
C SER A 35 -0.28 2.16 8.89
N HIS A 36 0.14 1.29 7.97
CA HIS A 36 1.27 0.40 8.20
C HIS A 36 2.61 1.14 8.17
N VAL A 37 2.77 2.13 7.28
CA VAL A 37 3.96 3.00 7.29
C VAL A 37 4.10 3.74 8.61
N ASP A 38 3.01 4.32 9.12
CA ASP A 38 3.00 5.04 10.39
C ASP A 38 3.38 4.10 11.54
N LEU A 39 2.83 2.89 11.57
CA LEU A 39 3.19 1.86 12.57
C LEU A 39 4.68 1.52 12.55
N GLU A 40 5.28 1.30 11.37
CA GLU A 40 6.70 0.98 11.23
C GLU A 40 7.61 2.12 11.73
N LEU A 41 7.24 3.37 11.46
CA LEU A 41 7.94 4.57 11.98
C LEU A 41 7.71 4.80 13.49
N GLU A 42 6.61 4.27 14.03
CA GLU A 42 6.36 4.28 15.47
C GLU A 42 7.23 3.26 16.20
N LEU A 43 7.33 2.05 15.65
CA LEU A 43 8.06 0.92 16.23
C LEU A 43 9.58 1.10 16.18
N ASP A 44 10.12 1.68 15.10
CA ASP A 44 11.56 1.91 14.96
C ASP A 44 11.87 3.36 14.55
N LYS A 45 12.36 4.15 15.52
CA LYS A 45 12.72 5.56 15.32
C LYS A 45 13.98 5.77 14.48
N ALA A 46 14.79 4.72 14.25
CA ALA A 46 15.91 4.77 13.33
C ALA A 46 15.49 4.40 11.89
N LEU A 47 14.27 3.91 11.69
CA LEU A 47 13.76 3.52 10.39
C LEU A 47 13.55 4.75 9.51
N THR A 48 14.03 4.66 8.27
CA THR A 48 13.79 5.73 7.29
C THR A 48 12.38 5.60 6.68
N PRO A 49 11.75 6.73 6.31
CA PRO A 49 10.48 6.72 5.57
C PRO A 49 10.47 5.81 4.34
N ALA A 50 11.58 5.78 3.59
CA ALA A 50 11.73 4.91 2.43
C ALA A 50 11.64 3.42 2.80
N ARG A 51 12.24 3.03 3.93
CA ARG A 51 12.24 1.63 4.39
C ARG A 51 10.89 1.23 4.97
N ALA A 52 10.26 2.10 5.75
CA ALA A 52 8.89 1.91 6.25
C ALA A 52 7.91 1.68 5.09
N PHE A 53 7.97 2.52 4.06
CA PHE A 53 7.16 2.36 2.85
C PHE A 53 7.39 1.01 2.14
N ALA A 54 8.65 0.58 2.01
CA ALA A 54 8.98 -0.69 1.38
C ALA A 54 8.44 -1.91 2.17
N LEU A 55 8.52 -1.86 3.51
CA LEU A 55 7.97 -2.90 4.39
C LEU A 55 6.44 -2.96 4.31
N ALA A 56 5.78 -1.80 4.41
CA ALA A 56 4.33 -1.69 4.31
C ALA A 56 3.82 -2.20 2.95
N ARG A 57 4.49 -1.84 1.84
CA ARG A 57 4.14 -2.34 0.50
C ARG A 57 4.31 -3.86 0.39
N TYR A 58 5.36 -4.41 1.01
CA TYR A 58 5.56 -5.86 1.05
C TYR A 58 4.46 -6.56 1.85
N ALA A 59 4.04 -5.98 2.97
CA ALA A 59 2.97 -6.51 3.82
C ALA A 59 1.60 -6.52 3.12
N ILE A 60 1.30 -5.51 2.30
CA ILE A 60 0.09 -5.45 1.48
C ILE A 60 0.08 -6.53 0.38
N GLY A 61 1.26 -6.91 -0.14
CA GLY A 61 1.38 -7.96 -1.14
C GLY A 61 1.22 -7.48 -2.59
N GLU A 62 1.30 -8.43 -3.53
CA GLU A 62 1.29 -8.10 -4.96
C GLU A 62 -0.11 -7.79 -5.50
N PRO A 63 -0.23 -6.79 -6.40
CA PRO A 63 -1.43 -6.45 -7.19
C PRO A 63 -2.34 -7.61 -7.59
N LYS A 64 -1.74 -8.65 -8.19
CA LYS A 64 -2.47 -9.79 -8.78
C LYS A 64 -3.06 -10.70 -7.70
N THR A 65 -2.37 -10.83 -6.59
CA THR A 65 -2.83 -11.61 -5.44
C THR A 65 -4.00 -10.90 -4.77
N LEU A 66 -3.88 -9.58 -4.56
CA LEU A 66 -4.93 -8.76 -3.94
C LEU A 66 -6.26 -8.81 -4.72
N SER A 67 -6.21 -8.61 -6.04
CA SER A 67 -7.40 -8.69 -6.91
C SER A 67 -8.14 -10.02 -6.77
N SER A 68 -7.41 -11.14 -6.66
CA SER A 68 -8.01 -12.46 -6.46
C SER A 68 -8.60 -12.70 -5.07
N GLU A 69 -8.04 -12.07 -4.03
CA GLU A 69 -8.52 -12.18 -2.65
C GLU A 69 -9.80 -11.35 -2.44
N PHE A 70 -9.87 -10.13 -2.99
CA PHE A 70 -11.10 -9.33 -2.97
C PHE A 70 -12.25 -10.00 -3.76
N ALA A 71 -11.96 -10.61 -4.91
CA ALA A 71 -12.94 -11.35 -5.70
C ALA A 71 -13.53 -12.58 -4.94
N LYS A 72 -12.79 -13.16 -3.99
CA LYS A 72 -13.27 -14.25 -3.13
C LYS A 72 -14.07 -13.73 -1.94
N ALA A 73 -13.67 -12.60 -1.36
CA ALA A 73 -14.33 -12.02 -0.19
C ALA A 73 -15.71 -11.41 -0.50
N GLY A 74 -15.94 -11.00 -1.75
CA GLY A 74 -17.22 -10.45 -2.22
C GLY A 74 -18.28 -11.47 -2.66
N LYS A 75 -18.15 -12.76 -2.32
CA LYS A 75 -19.05 -13.84 -2.78
C LYS A 75 -19.85 -14.52 -1.67
#